data_AF-A0A562IJL8-F1
#
_entry.id   AF-A0A562IJL8-F1
#
_cell.length_a   1.000
_cell.length_b   1.000
_cell.length_c   1.000
_cell.angle_alpha   90.00
_cell.angle_beta   90.00
_cell.angle_gamma   90.00
#
_symmetry.space_group_name_H-M   'P 1'
#
loop_
_entity.id
_entity.type
_entity.pdbx_description
1 polymer ?
#
loop_
_entity_poly.entity_id
_entity_poly.type
_entity_poly.pdbx_seq_one_letter_code
_entity_poly.pdbx_strand_id
1 'polypeptide(L)'
;MIEGGTGELIERARVEAGLSQRALADKTGISQPTLSRIISGDRSAKMPEIVAIAWATGRTVAQLTGGRAVADRVQCAARATNGSGMDGMRQALLHFLELDDYLDEQAIPATI
;
A
#
# COMPACT_ATOMS: atom_id res chain seq x y z
N MET A 1 1.52 4.72 18.55
CA MET A 1 2.00 5.73 17.57
C MET A 1 3.23 5.15 16.91
N ILE A 2 3.16 4.83 15.61
CA ILE A 2 4.37 4.73 14.80
C ILE A 2 4.21 5.76 13.71
N GLU A 3 4.61 7.00 14.01
CA GLU A 3 4.80 8.05 13.01
C GLU A 3 6.21 7.86 12.45
N GLY A 4 6.36 6.90 11.53
CA GLY A 4 7.54 6.82 10.69
C GLY A 4 7.25 7.51 9.35
N GLY A 5 8.23 8.18 8.76
CA GLY A 5 8.07 8.76 7.43
C GLY A 5 7.75 7.68 6.38
N THR A 6 7.16 8.07 5.25
CA THR A 6 6.78 7.15 4.15
C THR A 6 7.91 6.17 3.76
N GLY A 7 9.17 6.64 3.74
CA GLY A 7 10.34 5.79 3.47
C GLY A 7 10.55 4.67 4.50
N GLU A 8 10.38 4.96 5.79
CA GLU A 8 10.50 3.96 6.86
C GLU A 8 9.36 2.93 6.84
N LEU A 9 8.14 3.38 6.53
CA LEU A 9 6.97 2.51 6.38
C LEU A 9 7.15 1.57 5.18
N ILE A 10 7.65 2.09 4.05
CA ILE A 10 8.00 1.29 2.87
C ILE A 10 9.09 0.27 3.20
N GLU A 11 10.13 0.66 3.92
CA GLU A 11 11.23 -0.24 4.29
C GLU A 11 10.73 -1.38 5.18
N ARG A 12 9.89 -1.06 6.17
CA ARG A 12 9.27 -2.07 7.03
C ARG A 12 8.40 -3.04 6.23
N ALA A 13 7.52 -2.51 5.38
CA ALA A 13 6.67 -3.31 4.51
C ALA A 13 7.47 -4.24 3.59
N ARG A 14 8.59 -3.75 3.03
CA ARG A 14 9.50 -4.54 2.20
C ARG A 14 10.11 -5.70 2.98
N VAL A 15 10.60 -5.44 4.20
CA VAL A 15 11.21 -6.46 5.07
C VAL A 15 10.18 -7.50 5.50
N GLU A 16 8.98 -7.09 5.90
CA GLU A 16 7.89 -7.99 6.30
C GLU A 16 7.39 -8.86 5.14
N ALA A 17 7.41 -8.33 3.91
CA ALA A 17 7.13 -9.09 2.69
C ALA A 17 8.28 -10.03 2.27
N GLY A 18 9.41 -10.03 2.99
CA GLY A 18 10.58 -10.87 2.69
C GLY A 18 11.29 -10.51 1.38
N LEU A 19 11.11 -9.28 0.88
CA LEU A 19 11.66 -8.85 -0.41
C LEU A 19 13.00 -8.16 -0.23
N SER A 20 13.98 -8.40 -1.11
CA SER A 20 15.13 -7.50 -1.25
C SER A 20 14.71 -6.21 -1.98
N GLN A 21 15.50 -5.12 -1.89
CA GLN A 21 15.21 -3.92 -2.68
C GLN A 21 15.22 -4.19 -4.19
N ARG A 22 16.09 -5.10 -4.67
CA ARG A 22 16.09 -5.52 -6.08
C ARG A 22 14.81 -6.27 -6.44
N ALA A 23 14.36 -7.20 -5.60
CA ALA A 23 13.12 -7.92 -5.84
C ALA A 23 11.88 -7.00 -5.83
N LEU A 24 11.88 -5.97 -4.97
CA LEU A 24 10.83 -4.95 -4.97
C LEU A 24 10.90 -4.09 -6.24
N ALA A 25 12.10 -3.73 -6.71
CA ALA A 25 12.30 -3.03 -7.97
C ALA A 25 11.69 -3.80 -9.14
N ASP A 26 12.02 -5.09 -9.24
CA ASP A 26 11.52 -5.97 -10.30
C ASP A 26 9.98 -6.10 -10.26
N LYS A 27 9.38 -6.20 -9.07
CA LYS A 27 7.91 -6.29 -8.88
C LYS A 27 7.16 -5.00 -9.20
N THR A 28 7.77 -3.85 -8.95
CA THR A 28 7.10 -2.54 -9.06
C THR A 28 7.40 -1.82 -10.37
N GLY A 29 8.45 -2.24 -11.11
CA GLY A 29 8.99 -1.50 -12.25
C GLY A 29 9.76 -0.23 -11.86
N ILE A 30 9.93 0.06 -10.56
CA ILE A 30 10.70 1.20 -10.07
C ILE A 30 12.16 0.78 -10.02
N SER A 31 13.06 1.59 -10.60
CA SER A 31 14.50 1.28 -10.52
C SER A 31 14.99 1.18 -9.07
N GLN A 32 15.90 0.25 -8.78
CA GLN A 32 16.47 0.07 -7.44
C GLN A 32 17.08 1.37 -6.85
N PRO A 33 17.82 2.22 -7.62
CA PRO A 33 18.33 3.50 -7.09
C PRO A 33 17.21 4.47 -6.68
N THR A 34 16.08 4.47 -7.39
CA THR A 34 14.92 5.28 -7.01
C THR A 34 14.27 4.75 -5.73
N LEU A 35 14.09 3.43 -5.59
CA LEU A 35 13.60 2.83 -4.34
C LEU A 35 14.52 3.15 -3.16
N SER A 36 15.84 3.06 -3.34
CA SER A 36 16.81 3.40 -2.30
C SER A 36 16.64 4.84 -1.81
N ARG A 37 16.52 5.81 -2.73
CA ARG A 37 16.31 7.23 -2.40
C ARG A 37 14.95 7.50 -1.75
N ILE A 38 13.91 6.73 -2.10
CA ILE A 38 12.61 6.81 -1.45
C ILE A 38 12.71 6.32 -0.01
N ILE A 39 13.34 5.16 0.20
CA ILE A 39 13.49 4.52 1.52
C ILE A 39 14.34 5.37 2.46
N SER A 40 15.43 5.98 1.97
CA SER A 40 16.27 6.89 2.76
C SER A 40 15.63 8.26 3.02
N GLY A 41 14.52 8.59 2.35
CA GLY A 41 13.88 9.90 2.45
C GLY A 41 14.52 11.00 1.59
N ASP A 42 15.59 10.68 0.82
CA ASP A 42 16.24 11.62 -0.10
C ASP A 42 15.31 12.09 -1.24
N ARG A 43 14.24 11.32 -1.52
CA ARG A 43 13.21 11.67 -2.49
C ARG A 43 11.84 11.23 -1.98
N SER A 44 10.86 12.14 -2.02
CA SER A 44 9.46 11.78 -1.77
C SER A 44 8.93 10.79 -2.82
N ALA A 45 8.19 9.77 -2.36
CA ALA A 45 7.51 8.82 -3.25
C ALA A 45 6.30 9.49 -3.89
N LYS A 46 6.12 9.28 -5.20
CA LYS A 46 4.91 9.70 -5.90
C LYS A 46 3.79 8.69 -5.68
N MET A 47 2.54 9.12 -5.75
CA MET A 47 1.42 8.20 -5.47
C MET A 47 1.39 6.92 -6.31
N PRO A 48 1.66 6.94 -7.63
CA PRO A 48 1.75 5.70 -8.40
C PRO A 48 2.83 4.74 -7.90
N GLU A 49 3.95 5.27 -7.38
CA GLU A 49 5.01 4.47 -6.78
C GLU A 49 4.55 3.86 -5.45
N ILE A 50 3.82 4.63 -4.62
CA ILE A 50 3.26 4.13 -3.35
C ILE A 50 2.24 3.00 -3.61
N VAL A 51 1.33 3.17 -4.56
CA VAL A 51 0.35 2.14 -4.95
C VAL A 51 1.05 0.86 -5.41
N ALA A 52 2.04 0.99 -6.29
CA ALA A 52 2.81 -0.17 -6.78
C ALA A 52 3.53 -0.91 -5.64
N ILE A 53 4.15 -0.17 -4.72
CA ILE A 53 4.84 -0.74 -3.55
C ILE A 53 3.85 -1.41 -2.61
N ALA A 54 2.70 -0.78 -2.34
CA ALA A 54 1.65 -1.33 -1.50
C ALA A 54 1.15 -2.68 -2.05
N TRP A 55 0.84 -2.76 -3.35
CA TRP A 55 0.51 -4.05 -3.98
C TRP A 55 1.64 -5.07 -3.90
N ALA A 56 2.88 -4.69 -4.22
CA ALA A 56 4.00 -5.61 -4.23
C ALA A 56 4.34 -6.18 -2.84
N THR A 57 4.02 -5.44 -1.78
CA THR A 57 4.28 -5.82 -0.38
C THR A 57 3.05 -6.38 0.34
N GLY A 58 1.88 -6.41 -0.30
CA GLY A 58 0.62 -6.82 0.34
C GLY A 58 0.16 -5.85 1.43
N ARG A 59 0.56 -4.58 1.34
CA ARG A 59 0.15 -3.49 2.23
C ARG A 59 -0.87 -2.60 1.53
N THR A 60 -1.47 -1.71 2.31
CA THR A 60 -2.40 -0.70 1.82
C THR A 60 -1.70 0.65 1.70
N VAL A 61 -2.27 1.59 0.95
CA VAL A 61 -1.65 2.92 0.73
C VAL A 61 -1.53 3.70 2.05
N ALA A 62 -2.56 3.69 2.90
CA ALA A 62 -2.55 4.37 4.19
C ALA A 62 -1.49 3.79 5.14
N GLN A 63 -1.26 2.48 5.09
CA GLN A 63 -0.18 1.84 5.85
C GLN A 63 1.21 2.30 5.42
N LEU A 64 1.39 2.72 4.17
CA LEU A 64 2.65 3.26 3.67
C LEU A 64 2.77 4.78 3.83
N THR A 65 1.66 5.50 3.97
CA THR A 65 1.65 6.97 4.12
C THR A 65 1.40 7.46 5.54
N GLY A 66 1.11 6.56 6.49
CA GLY A 66 0.82 6.90 7.88
C GLY A 66 -0.60 7.40 8.13
N GLY A 67 -1.50 7.26 7.15
CA GLY A 67 -2.92 7.59 7.30
C GLY A 67 -3.67 6.63 8.23
N ARG A 68 -4.83 7.05 8.76
CA ARG A 68 -5.73 6.12 9.46
C ARG A 68 -6.24 5.11 8.45
N ALA A 69 -6.05 3.82 8.72
CA ALA A 69 -6.43 2.78 7.78
C ALA A 69 -7.94 2.77 7.56
N VAL A 70 -8.40 2.78 6.30
CA VAL A 70 -9.81 2.53 5.96
C VAL A 70 -10.26 1.18 6.54
N ALA A 71 -9.31 0.25 6.71
CA ALA A 71 -9.50 -1.01 7.42
C ALA A 71 -10.20 -0.91 8.78
N ASP A 72 -10.00 0.18 9.53
CA ASP A 72 -10.65 0.39 10.84
C ASP A 72 -12.12 0.80 10.72
N ARG A 73 -12.52 1.33 9.55
CA ARG A 73 -13.88 1.80 9.26
C ARG A 73 -14.70 0.79 8.46
N VAL A 74 -14.06 -0.13 7.74
CA VAL A 74 -14.74 -1.09 6.85
C VAL A 74 -15.52 -2.14 7.63
N GLN A 75 -16.82 -2.22 7.35
CA GLN A 75 -17.67 -3.34 7.75
C GLN A 75 -17.74 -4.36 6.60
N CYS A 76 -17.50 -5.64 6.89
CA CYS A 76 -17.45 -6.69 5.87
C CYS A 76 -18.51 -7.77 6.16
N ALA A 77 -19.37 -8.04 5.18
CA ALA A 77 -20.36 -9.13 5.21
C ALA A 77 -20.04 -10.19 4.15
N ALA A 78 -18.78 -10.66 4.10
CA ALA A 78 -18.34 -11.61 3.09
C ALA A 78 -19.03 -12.98 3.26
N ARG A 79 -19.49 -13.56 2.14
CA ARG A 79 -20.03 -14.92 2.09
C ARG A 79 -19.01 -15.86 1.47
N ALA A 80 -18.45 -16.74 2.29
CA ALA A 80 -17.65 -17.85 1.80
C ALA A 80 -18.52 -18.91 1.13
N THR A 81 -18.04 -19.51 0.05
CA THR A 81 -18.61 -20.73 -0.53
C THR A 81 -17.57 -21.85 -0.47
N ASN A 82 -18.01 -23.10 -0.33
CA ASN A 82 -17.14 -24.28 -0.40
C ASN A 82 -15.91 -24.24 0.54
N GLY A 83 -16.04 -23.62 1.72
CA GLY A 83 -14.96 -23.55 2.70
C GLY A 83 -13.79 -22.62 2.32
N SER A 84 -13.96 -21.76 1.31
CA SER A 84 -12.94 -20.75 0.95
C SER A 84 -12.83 -19.64 2.00
N GLY A 85 -11.60 -19.29 2.39
CA GLY A 85 -11.33 -18.12 3.22
C GLY A 85 -11.50 -16.82 2.42
N MET A 86 -12.02 -15.78 3.05
CA MET A 86 -12.28 -14.47 2.40
C MET A 86 -11.19 -13.42 2.71
N ASP A 87 -10.15 -13.79 3.45
CA ASP A 87 -9.10 -12.86 3.89
C ASP A 87 -8.37 -12.19 2.73
N GLY A 88 -8.01 -12.97 1.70
CA GLY A 88 -7.35 -12.43 0.50
C GLY A 88 -8.25 -11.44 -0.26
N MET A 89 -9.54 -11.75 -0.39
CA MET A 89 -10.52 -10.85 -1.02
C MET A 89 -10.72 -9.58 -0.19
N ARG A 90 -10.81 -9.72 1.14
CA ARG A 90 -10.91 -8.58 2.06
C ARG A 90 -9.67 -7.68 1.94
N GLN A 91 -8.47 -8.25 1.90
CA GLN A 91 -7.24 -7.48 1.73
C GLN A 91 -7.20 -6.73 0.40
N ALA A 92 -7.58 -7.38 -0.70
CA ALA A 92 -7.66 -6.73 -2.00
C ALA A 92 -8.67 -5.56 -2.01
N LEU A 93 -9.86 -5.75 -1.44
CA LEU A 93 -10.88 -4.71 -1.34
C LEU A 93 -10.40 -3.52 -0.49
N LEU A 94 -9.77 -3.78 0.65
CA LEU A 94 -9.22 -2.72 1.51
C LEU A 94 -8.21 -1.85 0.77
N HIS A 95 -7.37 -2.45 -0.07
CA HIS A 95 -6.43 -1.69 -0.88
C HIS A 95 -7.15 -0.71 -1.82
N PHE A 96 -8.22 -1.14 -2.49
CA PHE A 96 -8.99 -0.26 -3.38
C PHE A 96 -9.72 0.86 -2.64
N LEU A 97 -10.34 0.56 -1.50
CA LEU A 97 -11.05 1.57 -0.70
C LEU A 97 -10.10 2.62 -0.11
N GLU A 98 -8.88 2.25 0.24
CA GLU A 98 -7.86 3.22 0.66
C GLU A 98 -7.36 4.10 -0.46
N LEU A 99 -7.25 3.55 -1.68
CA LEU A 99 -6.92 4.35 -2.84
C LEU A 99 -8.05 5.35 -3.14
N ASP A 100 -9.31 4.92 -3.03
CA ASP A 100 -10.49 5.78 -3.22
C ASP A 100 -10.52 6.94 -2.19
N ASP A 101 -10.40 6.62 -0.90
CA ASP A 101 -10.34 7.61 0.20
C ASP A 101 -9.18 8.61 0.00
N TYR A 102 -8.01 8.12 -0.45
CA TYR A 102 -6.88 8.97 -0.77
C TYR A 102 -7.16 9.91 -1.97
N LEU A 103 -7.81 9.41 -3.02
CA LEU A 103 -8.14 10.22 -4.21
C LEU A 103 -9.20 11.26 -3.88
N ASP A 104 -10.18 10.91 -3.06
CA ASP A 104 -11.20 11.81 -2.52
C ASP A 104 -10.56 12.94 -1.68
N GLU A 105 -9.61 12.61 -0.78
CA GLU A 105 -8.85 13.60 -0.01
C GLU A 105 -8.09 14.58 -0.91
N GLN A 106 -7.63 14.11 -2.08
CA GLN A 106 -6.91 14.93 -3.07
C GLN A 106 -7.83 15.67 -4.04
N ALA A 107 -9.14 15.68 -3.80
CA ALA A 107 -10.15 16.30 -4.63
C ALA A 107 -10.12 15.83 -6.09
N ILE A 108 -9.74 14.57 -6.32
CA ILE A 108 -9.80 13.92 -7.64
C ILE A 108 -11.14 13.16 -7.72
N PRO A 109 -12.14 13.67 -8.46
CA PRO A 109 -13.45 13.04 -8.49
C PRO A 109 -13.44 11.73 -9.28
N ALA A 110 -14.23 10.74 -8.82
CA ALA A 110 -14.57 9.57 -9.62
C ALA A 110 -15.17 10.02 -10.96
N THR A 111 -14.50 9.68 -12.06
CA THR A 111 -15.00 9.99 -13.40
C THR A 111 -16.16 9.02 -13.70
N ILE A 112 -17.35 9.57 -13.91
CA ILE A 112 -18.59 8.83 -14.22
C ILE A 112 -18.69 8.54 -15.71
#